data_AF-A0A8J8GF13-F1
#
_entry.id   AF-A0A8J8GF13-F1
#
_cell.length_a   1.000
_cell.length_b   1.000
_cell.length_c   1.000
_cell.angle_alpha   90.00
_cell.angle_beta   90.00
_cell.angle_gamma   90.00
#
_symmetry.space_group_name_H-M   'P 1'
#
loop_
_entity.id
_entity.type
_entity.pdbx_description
1 polymer ?
#
loop_
_entity_poly.entity_id
_entity_poly.type
_entity_poly.pdbx_seq_one_letter_code
_entity_poly.pdbx_strand_id
1 'polypeptide(L)' 'MTRGQSRQNKKGDQTPKYAQTTSDGRDIEFSQELADQDDLEAQARTEAADRRVKSKKKE' A
#
# COMPACT_ATOMS: atom_id res chain seq x y z
N MET A 1 -5.65 -23.84 -32.72
CA MET A 1 -6.21 -24.09 -31.37
C MET A 1 -6.28 -22.77 -30.62
N THR A 2 -7.37 -22.03 -30.78
CA THR A 2 -7.59 -20.75 -30.09
C THR A 2 -8.05 -21.03 -28.66
N ARG A 3 -7.18 -20.78 -27.68
CA ARG A 3 -7.50 -20.91 -26.26
C ARG A 3 -8.32 -19.69 -25.83
N GLY A 4 -9.62 -19.73 -26.11
CA GLY A 4 -10.60 -18.81 -25.54
C GLY A 4 -10.76 -19.10 -24.05
N GLN A 5 -9.96 -18.44 -23.22
CA GLN A 5 -10.17 -18.44 -21.78
C GLN A 5 -10.83 -17.12 -21.40
N SER A 6 -12.14 -17.19 -21.17
CA SER A 6 -12.90 -16.14 -20.51
C SER A 6 -12.27 -15.87 -19.15
N ARG A 7 -11.68 -14.68 -18.99
CA ARG A 7 -11.15 -14.22 -17.71
C ARG A 7 -12.32 -13.91 -16.78
N GLN A 8 -12.75 -14.91 -16.03
CA GLN A 8 -13.63 -14.72 -14.87
C GLN A 8 -12.80 -14.01 -13.80
N ASN A 9 -12.71 -12.67 -13.88
CA ASN A 9 -12.05 -11.85 -12.86
C ASN A 9 -12.93 -11.88 -11.61
N LYS A 10 -12.80 -12.94 -10.79
CA LYS A 10 -13.27 -12.90 -9.40
C LYS A 10 -12.45 -11.83 -8.69
N LYS A 11 -13.05 -10.64 -8.54
CA LYS A 11 -12.58 -9.62 -7.61
C LYS A 11 -13.04 -10.06 -6.22
N GLY A 12 -12.08 -10.21 -5.29
CA GLY A 12 -12.26 -10.90 -4.00
C GLY A 12 -11.64 -12.28 -4.14
N ASP A 13 -10.52 -12.60 -3.50
CA ASP A 13 -10.34 -12.59 -2.05
C ASP A 13 -8.85 -12.47 -1.68
N GLN A 14 -8.09 -11.60 -2.35
CA GLN A 14 -6.66 -11.43 -2.06
C GLN A 14 -6.38 -10.60 -0.79
N THR A 15 -7.39 -9.95 -0.24
CA THR A 15 -7.26 -9.23 1.03
C THR A 15 -7.56 -10.19 2.18
N PRO A 16 -6.62 -10.36 3.12
CA PRO A 16 -6.85 -11.24 4.26
C PRO A 16 -8.00 -10.68 5.12
N LYS A 17 -8.77 -11.56 5.78
CA LYS A 17 -10.00 -11.19 6.52
C LYS A 17 -9.79 -10.08 7.56
N TYR A 18 -8.61 -10.02 8.18
CA TYR A 18 -8.25 -8.96 9.14
C TYR A 18 -8.07 -7.58 8.48
N ALA A 19 -7.82 -7.52 7.17
CA ALA A 19 -7.75 -6.26 6.43
C ALA A 19 -9.12 -5.77 5.95
N GLN A 20 -10.18 -6.56 6.17
CA GLN A 20 -11.57 -6.18 5.91
C GLN A 20 -12.22 -5.49 7.10
N THR A 21 -11.61 -5.58 8.30
CA THR A 21 -12.03 -4.78 9.44
C THR A 21 -11.54 -3.36 9.22
N THR A 22 -12.40 -2.54 8.65
CA THR A 22 -12.22 -1.10 8.46
C THR A 22 -11.79 -0.46 9.77
N SER A 23 -10.68 0.28 9.76
CA SER A 23 -10.48 1.34 10.74
C SER A 23 -11.68 2.30 10.66
N ASP A 24 -12.03 2.97 11.76
CA ASP A 24 -13.18 3.91 11.82
C ASP A 24 -13.14 5.05 10.78
N GLY A 25 -12.08 5.11 9.94
CA GLY A 25 -11.95 6.07 8.85
C GLY A 25 -11.81 7.50 9.33
N ARG A 26 -11.38 7.70 10.59
CA ARG A 26 -11.13 9.03 11.14
C ARG A 26 -9.83 9.57 10.58
N ASP A 27 -9.91 10.74 9.97
CA ASP A 27 -8.74 11.54 9.61
C ASP A 27 -8.14 12.10 10.91
N ILE A 28 -6.95 11.63 11.27
CA ILE A 28 -6.20 12.09 12.44
C ILE A 28 -4.89 12.70 11.93
N GLU A 29 -4.52 13.86 12.44
CA GLU A 29 -3.27 14.51 12.07
C GLU A 29 -2.06 13.71 12.57
N PHE A 30 -1.06 13.58 11.69
CA PHE A 30 0.21 12.97 12.07
C PHE A 30 0.94 13.82 13.11
N SER A 31 1.39 13.20 14.20
CA SER A 31 2.25 13.81 15.21
C SER A 31 3.58 13.07 15.31
N GLN A 32 4.68 13.77 15.04
CA GLN A 32 6.01 13.17 15.05
C GLN A 32 6.45 12.75 16.46
N GLU A 33 6.01 13.47 17.49
CA GLU A 33 6.37 13.17 18.89
C GLU A 33 5.67 11.92 19.44
N LEU A 34 4.54 11.53 18.82
CA LEU A 34 3.77 10.34 19.17
C LEU A 34 4.12 9.13 18.30
N ALA A 35 4.90 9.33 17.24
CA ALA A 35 5.31 8.27 16.35
C ALA A 35 6.26 7.31 17.08
N ASP A 36 5.98 6.02 16.96
CA ASP A 36 6.89 5.00 17.47
C ASP A 36 8.02 4.71 16.46
N GLN A 37 8.89 3.77 16.82
CA GLN A 37 10.01 3.38 15.97
C GLN A 37 9.54 2.80 14.63
N ASP A 38 8.44 2.04 14.62
CA ASP A 38 7.92 1.39 13.42
C ASP A 38 7.34 2.43 12.46
N ASP A 39 6.66 3.46 12.97
CA ASP A 39 6.15 4.58 12.20
C ASP A 39 7.29 5.33 11.49
N LEU A 40 8.39 5.62 12.20
CA LEU A 40 9.55 6.30 11.64
C LEU A 40 10.24 5.46 10.55
N GLU A 41 10.37 4.15 10.76
CA GLU A 41 10.94 3.24 9.76
C GLU A 41 10.08 3.14 8.51
N ALA A 42 8.75 3.10 8.67
CA ALA A 42 7.81 3.10 7.57
C ALA A 42 7.94 4.37 6.71
N GLN A 43 8.08 5.54 7.34
CA GLN A 43 8.31 6.81 6.64
C GLN A 43 9.63 6.80 5.86
N ALA A 44 10.73 6.41 6.51
CA ALA A 44 12.04 6.34 5.87
C ALA A 44 12.04 5.39 4.65
N ARG A 45 11.35 4.25 4.79
CA ARG A 45 11.19 3.27 3.70
C ARG A 45 10.39 3.83 2.53
N THR A 46 9.33 4.58 2.83
CA THR A 46 8.48 5.23 1.83
C THR A 46 9.28 6.27 1.04
N GLU A 47 10.02 7.14 1.74
CA GLU A 47 10.88 8.12 1.08
C GLU A 47 11.94 7.48 0.18
N ALA A 48 12.56 6.39 0.63
CA ALA A 48 13.55 5.65 -0.17
C ALA A 48 12.92 5.06 -1.44
N ALA A 49 11.70 4.53 -1.37
CA ALA A 49 10.97 4.04 -2.52
C ALA A 49 10.64 5.17 -3.50
N ASP A 50 10.17 6.32 -3.00
CA ASP A 50 9.85 7.49 -3.82
C ASP A 50 11.09 8.02 -4.56
N ARG A 51 12.23 8.09 -3.89
CA ARG A 51 13.50 8.49 -4.53
C ARG A 51 13.86 7.55 -5.69
N ARG A 52 13.72 6.24 -5.51
CA ARG A 52 13.97 5.23 -6.56
C ARG A 52 13.01 5.36 -7.75
N VAL A 53 11.75 5.67 -7.50
CA VAL A 53 10.76 5.87 -8.58
C VAL A 53 11.05 7.18 -9.32
N LYS A 54 11.35 8.26 -8.59
CA LYS A 54 11.68 9.57 -9.17
C LYS A 54 12.95 9.50 -10.03
N SER A 55 13.97 8.76 -9.61
CA SER A 55 15.18 8.58 -10.43
C SER A 55 14.88 7.85 -11.74
N LYS A 56 14.07 6.79 -11.72
CA LYS A 56 13.65 6.05 -12.92
C LYS A 56 12.78 6.85 -13.89
N LYS A 57 11.97 7.79 -13.37
CA LYS A 57 11.11 8.64 -14.22
C LYS A 57 11.87 9.76 -14.94
N LYS A 58 13.11 10.04 -14.52
CA LYS A 58 13.94 11.10 -15.11
C LYS A 58 14.86 10.59 -16.22
N GLU A 59 14.92 9.28 -16.45
CA GLU A 59 15.55 8.62 -17.60
C GLU A 59 14.55 8.44 -18.74
#